data_AF-A0A966TIW9-F1
#
_entry.id   AF-A0A966TIW9-F1
#
_cell.length_a   1.000
_cell.length_b   1.000
_cell.length_c   1.000
_cell.angle_alpha   90.00
_cell.angle_beta   90.00
_cell.angle_gamma   90.00
#
_symmetry.space_group_name_H-M   'P 1'
#
loop_
_entity.id
_entity.type
_entity.pdbx_description
1 polymer ?
#
loop_
_entity_poly.entity_id
_entity_poly.type
_entity_poly.pdbx_seq_one_letter_code
_entity_poly.pdbx_strand_id
1 'polypeptide(L)'
;YNARVLAATRQLQSQPSFAIIDRGLQKNTYSCILVERGLFYGMGYVPNKVSPTNLDVLKEHVTRYRDNSYIQRIIREHTGQYPEKVIPIQTEGVSSTT
;
A
#
# COMPACT_ATOMS: atom_id res chain seq x y z
N TYR A 1 -14.62 -14.75 23.55
CA TYR A 1 -15.13 -13.62 22.76
C TYR A 1 -13.94 -12.74 22.39
N ASN A 2 -13.77 -12.47 21.10
CA ASN A 2 -12.47 -12.35 20.43
C ASN A 2 -11.68 -11.06 20.73
N ALA A 3 -10.54 -11.19 21.42
CA ALA A 3 -9.53 -10.15 21.65
C ALA A 3 -8.84 -9.62 20.37
N ARG A 4 -9.28 -10.07 19.18
CA ARG A 4 -8.73 -9.64 17.88
C ARG A 4 -9.35 -8.36 17.32
N VAL A 5 -10.40 -7.84 17.94
CA VAL A 5 -11.16 -6.69 17.39
C VAL A 5 -10.63 -5.34 17.87
N LEU A 6 -9.91 -5.29 18.99
CA LEU A 6 -9.44 -4.01 19.58
C LEU A 6 -8.16 -3.43 18.94
N ALA A 7 -7.44 -4.21 18.12
CA ALA A 7 -6.25 -3.71 17.44
C ALA A 7 -6.56 -2.83 16.21
N ALA A 8 -7.80 -2.87 15.70
CA ALA A 8 -8.20 -2.17 14.49
C ALA A 8 -8.63 -0.70 14.73
N THR A 9 -8.91 -0.31 15.98
CA THR A 9 -9.61 0.97 16.25
C THR A 9 -8.69 2.16 16.47
N ARG A 10 -7.36 1.98 16.48
CA ARG A 10 -6.41 3.08 16.74
C ARG A 10 -5.85 3.76 15.47
N GLN A 11 -6.21 3.29 14.28
CA GLN A 11 -5.73 3.82 12.98
C GLN A 11 -6.69 4.83 12.31
N LEU A 12 -7.57 5.48 13.08
CA LEU A 12 -8.67 6.31 12.54
C LEU A 12 -8.38 7.82 12.43
N GLN A 13 -7.12 8.26 12.61
CA GLN A 13 -6.79 9.70 12.51
C GLN A 13 -5.89 10.09 11.33
N SER A 14 -5.39 9.13 10.56
CA SER A 14 -4.65 9.39 9.33
C SER A 14 -5.06 8.33 8.32
N GLN A 15 -5.56 8.72 7.15
CA GLN A 15 -5.99 7.78 6.12
C GLN A 15 -4.87 6.75 5.88
N PRO A 16 -5.11 5.44 6.09
CA PRO A 16 -4.04 4.45 6.08
C PRO A 16 -3.45 4.35 4.67
N SER A 17 -2.13 4.40 4.58
CA SER A 17 -1.40 4.12 3.34
C SER A 17 -1.40 2.60 3.10
N PHE A 18 -1.62 2.19 1.87
CA PHE A 18 -1.64 0.78 1.50
C PHE A 18 -0.89 0.54 0.18
N ALA A 19 -0.35 -0.66 0.04
CA ALA A 19 0.32 -1.12 -1.15
C ALA A 19 -0.53 -2.20 -1.80
N ILE A 20 -0.68 -2.16 -3.12
CA ILE A 20 -1.35 -3.20 -3.88
C ILE A 20 -0.27 -3.99 -4.60
N ILE A 21 -0.27 -5.30 -4.40
CA ILE A 21 0.67 -6.19 -5.09
C ILE A 21 -0.05 -6.95 -6.17
N ASP A 22 0.48 -6.88 -7.38
CA ASP A 22 0.06 -7.69 -8.49
C ASP A 22 1.24 -8.37 -9.18
N ARG A 23 0.94 -9.32 -10.06
CA ARG A 23 1.95 -10.05 -10.84
C ARG A 23 2.68 -9.07 -11.74
N GLY A 24 4.00 -9.03 -11.61
CA GLY A 24 4.85 -8.24 -12.49
C GLY A 24 5.02 -8.87 -13.86
N LEU A 25 5.69 -8.15 -14.76
CA LEU A 25 6.01 -8.66 -16.10
C LEU A 25 6.89 -9.92 -16.06
N GLN A 26 7.75 -10.06 -15.06
CA GLN A 26 8.64 -11.21 -14.90
C GLN A 26 8.12 -12.14 -13.81
N LYS A 27 8.33 -13.45 -13.97
CA LYS A 27 7.94 -14.47 -12.97
C LYS A 27 8.51 -14.23 -11.56
N ASN A 28 9.56 -13.41 -11.44
CA ASN A 28 10.24 -13.11 -10.19
C ASN A 28 10.03 -11.67 -9.67
N THR A 29 9.23 -10.87 -10.38
CA THR A 29 8.92 -9.50 -9.97
C THR A 29 7.42 -9.34 -9.73
N TYR A 30 7.08 -8.54 -8.73
CA TYR A 30 5.72 -8.10 -8.49
C TYR A 30 5.61 -6.62 -8.81
N SER A 31 4.49 -6.25 -9.42
CA SER A 31 4.09 -4.86 -9.55
C SER A 31 3.53 -4.41 -8.20
N CYS A 32 4.11 -3.37 -7.62
CA CYS A 32 3.61 -2.75 -6.41
C CYS A 32 3.05 -1.38 -6.75
N ILE A 33 1.80 -1.12 -6.36
CA ILE A 33 1.17 0.18 -6.47
C ILE A 33 1.09 0.78 -5.07
N LEU A 34 1.69 1.95 -4.89
CA LEU A 34 1.66 2.65 -3.61
C LEU A 34 0.50 3.64 -3.59
N VAL A 35 -0.32 3.55 -2.54
CA VAL A 35 -1.42 4.49 -2.28
C VAL A 35 -1.17 5.13 -0.91
N GLU A 36 -0.94 6.44 -0.91
CA GLU A 36 -0.70 7.23 0.29
C GLU A 36 -1.94 8.05 0.61
N ARG A 37 -2.50 7.90 1.82
CA ARG A 37 -3.71 8.63 2.26
C ARG A 37 -4.86 8.55 1.24
N GLY A 38 -5.10 7.36 0.67
CA GLY A 38 -6.14 7.16 -0.34
C GLY A 38 -5.83 7.74 -1.73
N LEU A 39 -4.68 8.36 -1.94
CA LEU A 39 -4.23 8.90 -3.22
C LEU A 39 -3.16 8.01 -3.84
N PHE A 40 -3.28 7.76 -5.13
CA PHE A 40 -2.27 7.01 -5.87
C PHE A 40 -0.95 7.78 -5.88
N TYR A 41 0.08 7.22 -5.25
CA TYR A 41 1.40 7.83 -5.18
C TYR A 41 2.26 7.44 -6.38
N GLY A 42 2.25 6.15 -6.75
CA GLY A 42 3.05 5.65 -7.85
C GLY A 42 3.00 4.14 -8.03
N MET A 43 3.73 3.67 -9.05
CA MET A 43 3.91 2.25 -9.34
C MET A 43 5.39 1.91 -9.33
N GLY A 44 5.71 0.73 -8.80
CA GLY A 44 7.06 0.19 -8.71
C GLY A 44 7.08 -1.28 -9.03
N TYR A 45 8.28 -1.82 -9.16
CA TYR A 45 8.50 -3.25 -9.26
C TYR A 45 9.34 -3.69 -8.08
N VAL A 46 8.80 -4.62 -7.30
CA VAL A 46 9.49 -5.20 -6.16
C VAL A 46 9.84 -6.66 -6.46
N PRO A 47 11.06 -7.11 -6.16
CA PRO A 47 11.39 -8.52 -6.21
C PRO A 47 10.50 -9.31 -5.25
N ASN A 48 10.19 -10.57 -5.56
CA ASN A 48 9.47 -11.49 -4.65
C ASN A 48 10.13 -11.61 -3.25
N LYS A 49 11.43 -11.30 -3.15
CA LYS A 49 12.18 -11.35 -1.88
C LYS A 49 11.99 -10.13 -0.97
N VAL A 50 11.33 -9.06 -1.45
CA VAL A 50 11.20 -7.80 -0.71
C VAL A 50 9.86 -7.76 0.02
N SER A 51 9.91 -7.49 1.33
CA SER A 51 8.72 -7.33 2.15
C SER A 51 8.02 -6.01 1.83
N PRO A 52 6.76 -6.03 1.38
CA PRO A 52 5.97 -4.83 1.03
C PRO A 52 5.38 -4.10 2.24
N THR A 53 5.78 -4.48 3.45
CA THR A 53 5.23 -3.95 4.70
C THR A 53 5.84 -2.59 5.06
N ASN A 54 6.97 -2.21 4.45
CA ASN A 54 7.70 -0.99 4.78
C ASN A 54 7.51 0.09 3.70
N LEU A 55 6.93 1.23 4.09
CA LEU A 55 6.60 2.33 3.19
C LEU A 55 7.85 2.96 2.57
N ASP A 56 8.90 3.17 3.35
CA ASP A 56 10.14 3.80 2.89
C ASP A 56 10.83 2.96 1.82
N VAL A 57 10.95 1.65 2.05
CA VAL A 57 11.51 0.71 1.07
C VAL A 57 10.68 0.71 -0.22
N LEU A 58 9.35 0.72 -0.10
CA LEU A 58 8.48 0.81 -1.26
C LEU A 58 8.67 2.12 -2.01
N LYS A 59 8.78 3.26 -1.31
CA LYS A 59 9.02 4.57 -1.92
C LYS A 59 10.34 4.64 -2.70
N GLU A 60 11.38 3.93 -2.26
CA GLU A 60 12.64 3.82 -3.00
C GLU A 60 12.49 2.99 -4.29
N HIS A 61 11.58 2.01 -4.31
CA HIS A 61 11.35 1.12 -5.45
C HIS A 61 10.17 1.55 -6.34
N VAL A 62 9.39 2.53 -5.91
CA VAL A 62 8.19 3.03 -6.59
C VAL A 62 8.53 4.32 -7.31
N THR A 63 8.26 4.33 -8.61
CA THR A 63 8.35 5.57 -9.39
C THR A 63 7.09 6.38 -9.16
N ARG A 64 7.26 7.62 -8.67
CA ARG A 64 6.16 8.56 -8.51
C ARG A 64 5.62 8.93 -9.89
N TYR A 65 4.35 8.63 -10.11
CA TYR A 65 3.65 9.01 -11.35
C TYR A 65 2.75 10.21 -11.09
N ARG A 66 2.52 11.00 -12.13
CA ARG A 66 1.61 12.14 -12.06
C ARG A 66 0.19 11.61 -11.82
N ASP A 67 -0.51 12.25 -10.88
CA ASP A 67 -1.84 11.84 -10.47
C ASP A 67 -2.76 11.76 -11.70
N ASN A 68 -3.42 10.60 -11.87
CA ASN A 68 -4.33 10.35 -12.97
C ASN A 68 -5.61 9.72 -12.41
N SER A 69 -6.71 10.45 -12.52
CA SER A 69 -8.03 10.03 -12.04
C SER A 69 -8.49 8.70 -12.68
N TYR A 70 -8.03 8.39 -13.89
CA TYR A 70 -8.27 7.09 -14.52
C TYR A 70 -7.61 5.93 -13.75
N ILE A 71 -6.35 6.11 -13.37
CA ILE A 71 -5.58 5.10 -12.61
C ILE A 71 -6.19 4.93 -11.22
N GLN A 72 -6.54 6.04 -10.55
CA GLN A 72 -7.22 6.00 -9.26
C GLN A 72 -8.54 5.21 -9.32
N ARG A 73 -9.33 5.38 -10.39
CA ARG A 73 -10.58 4.64 -10.57
C ARG A 73 -10.33 3.14 -10.70
N ILE A 74 -9.38 2.74 -11.55
CA ILE A 74 -9.01 1.33 -11.72
C ILE A 74 -8.54 0.73 -10.41
N ILE A 75 -7.67 1.45 -9.69
CA ILE A 75 -7.18 1.03 -8.38
C ILE A 75 -8.35 0.79 -7.42
N ARG A 76 -9.27 1.75 -7.31
CA ARG A 76 -10.43 1.65 -6.42
C ARG A 76 -11.37 0.49 -6.79
N GLU A 77 -11.59 0.26 -8.08
CA GLU A 77 -12.37 -0.89 -8.56
C GLU A 77 -11.66 -2.23 -8.26
N HIS A 78 -10.34 -2.27 -8.43
CA HIS A 78 -9.55 -3.47 -8.20
C HIS A 78 -9.37 -3.78 -6.71
N THR A 79 -9.15 -2.78 -5.85
CA THR A 79 -9.07 -2.99 -4.39
C THR A 79 -10.41 -3.44 -3.81
N GLY A 80 -11.52 -2.98 -4.38
CA GLY A 80 -12.86 -3.44 -4.01
C GLY A 80 -13.13 -4.89 -4.42
N GLN A 81 -12.61 -5.32 -5.58
CA GLN A 81 -12.75 -6.69 -6.06
C GLN A 81 -11.77 -7.68 -5.40
N TYR A 82 -10.55 -7.25 -5.10
CA TYR A 82 -9.46 -8.09 -4.59
C TYR A 82 -8.84 -7.49 -3.31
N PRO A 83 -9.59 -7.45 -2.19
CA PRO A 83 -9.07 -6.93 -0.93
C PRO A 83 -7.87 -7.73 -0.40
N GLU A 84 -7.74 -9.01 -0.80
CA GLU A 84 -6.61 -9.88 -0.45
C GLU A 84 -5.26 -9.45 -1.04
N LYS A 85 -5.26 -8.67 -2.12
CA LYS A 85 -4.04 -8.12 -2.75
C LYS A 85 -3.62 -6.78 -2.14
N VAL A 86 -4.44 -6.24 -1.24
CA VAL A 86 -4.20 -4.96 -0.58
C VAL A 86 -3.47 -5.21 0.73
N ILE A 87 -2.25 -4.71 0.81
CA ILE A 87 -1.41 -4.84 1.98
C ILE A 87 -1.42 -3.50 2.71
N PRO A 88 -2.00 -3.43 3.92
CA PRO A 88 -1.91 -2.23 4.74
C PRO A 88 -0.43 -2.00 5.08
N ILE A 89 0.06 -0.80 4.79
CA ILE A 89 1.42 -0.44 5.13
C ILE A 89 1.34 0.25 6.49
N GLN A 90 2.18 -0.20 7.42
CA GLN A 90 2.32 0.53 8.67
C GLN A 90 3.12 1.79 8.34
N THR A 91 2.40 2.90 8.12
CA THR A 91 3.02 4.20 8.29
C THR A 91 3.28 4.30 9.78
N GLU A 92 4.53 4.08 10.19
CA GLU A 92 4.98 4.46 11.53
C GLU A 92 4.92 5.98 11.58
N GLY A 93 3.70 6.49 11.76
CA GLY A 93 3.43 7.87 12.08
C GLY A 93 4.02 8.10 13.46
N VAL A 94 5.23 8.65 13.46
CA VAL A 94 5.87 9.40 14.53
C VAL A 94 4.90 9.72 15.66
N SER A 95 4.98 8.96 16.74
CA SER A 95 4.44 9.35 18.04
C SER A 95 5.48 8.92 19.06
N SER A 96 6.02 9.93 19.76
CA SER A 96 6.83 9.85 20.99
C SER A 96 8.35 9.90 20.85
N THR A 97 8.89 11.09 20.57
CA THR A 97 10.04 11.74 21.27
C THR A 97 10.14 13.15 20.67
N THR A 98 9.95 14.27 21.36
CA THR A 98 10.25 14.73 22.73
C THR A 98 9.34 15.92 23.04
#